data_AF-A0A7V3QZU4-F1
#
_entry.id   AF-A0A7V3QZU4-F1
#
_cell.length_a   1.000
_cell.length_b   1.000
_cell.length_c   1.000
_cell.angle_alpha   90.00
_cell.angle_beta   90.00
_cell.angle_gamma   90.00
#
_symmetry.space_group_name_H-M   'P 1'
#
loop_
_entity.id
_entity.type
_entity.pdbx_description
1 polymer ?
#
loop_
_entity_poly.entity_id
_entity_poly.type
_entity_poly.pdbx_seq_one_letter_code
_entity_poly.pdbx_strand_id
1 'polypeptide(L)'
;MKRIPLLLLLVASLLLLTVGSFANGEHAKVGPERCKMCHSIQYNSWVKSKHATVAKLDCEGCHGNGGDYWHPNIMKDLPKAKAAGLILPTKEFCSKCHGKNGVPAMTDALFAKVHAHKAK
;
A
#
# COMPACT_ATOMS: atom_id res chain seq x y z
N MET A 1 -22.95 -34.41 36.54
CA MET A 1 -22.15 -34.19 35.31
C MET A 1 -23.10 -34.22 34.12
N LYS A 2 -23.50 -33.07 33.57
CA LYS A 2 -24.45 -33.03 32.44
C LYS A 2 -23.67 -33.27 31.14
N ARG A 3 -23.93 -34.39 30.47
CA ARG A 3 -23.31 -34.76 29.19
C ARG A 3 -23.84 -33.81 28.12
N ILE A 4 -22.98 -32.95 27.57
CA ILE A 4 -23.35 -32.10 26.44
C ILE A 4 -23.51 -33.00 25.22
N PRO A 5 -24.68 -33.02 24.56
CA PRO A 5 -24.92 -33.91 23.42
C PRO A 5 -24.00 -33.54 22.26
N LEU A 6 -23.45 -34.57 21.60
CA LEU A 6 -22.51 -34.45 20.47
C LEU A 6 -23.03 -33.52 19.36
N LEU A 7 -24.35 -33.43 19.20
CA LEU A 7 -25.01 -32.51 18.28
C LEU A 7 -24.76 -31.03 18.61
N LEU A 8 -24.73 -30.66 19.90
CA LEU A 8 -24.45 -29.28 20.34
C LEU A 8 -22.97 -28.92 20.12
N LEU A 9 -22.05 -29.89 20.24
CA LEU A 9 -20.64 -29.70 19.90
C LEU A 9 -20.46 -29.51 18.38
N LEU A 10 -21.13 -30.32 17.56
CA LEU A 10 -21.06 -30.22 16.09
C LEU A 10 -21.66 -28.92 15.55
N VAL A 11 -22.78 -28.46 16.11
CA VAL A 11 -23.38 -27.16 15.74
C VAL A 11 -22.47 -25.99 16.14
N ALA A 12 -21.85 -26.04 17.31
CA ALA A 12 -20.88 -25.02 17.73
C ALA A 12 -19.62 -25.01 16.84
N SER A 13 -19.13 -26.19 16.44
CA SER A 13 -18.00 -26.30 15.49
C SER A 13 -18.34 -25.79 14.09
N LEU A 14 -19.58 -26.00 13.63
CA LEU A 14 -20.04 -25.51 12.33
C LEU A 14 -20.25 -23.99 12.32
N LEU A 15 -20.71 -23.40 13.44
CA LEU A 15 -20.78 -21.95 13.60
C LEU A 15 -19.40 -21.27 13.63
N LEU A 16 -18.38 -21.93 14.19
CA LEU A 16 -17.01 -21.37 14.23
C LEU A 16 -16.33 -21.31 12.85
N LEU A 17 -16.75 -22.14 11.89
CA LEU A 17 -16.21 -22.17 10.52
C LEU A 17 -16.68 -21.00 9.64
N THR A 18 -17.78 -20.32 9.97
CA THR A 18 -18.37 -19.26 9.12
C THR A 18 -17.99 -17.84 9.53
N VAL A 19 -17.37 -17.64 10.70
CA VAL A 19 -16.98 -16.30 11.21
C VAL A 19 -15.56 -15.88 10.74
N GLY A 20 -14.85 -16.75 10.03
CA GLY A 20 -13.41 -16.62 9.77
C GLY A 20 -12.97 -15.80 8.56
N SER A 21 -13.81 -15.00 7.91
CA SER A 21 -13.39 -14.28 6.68
C SER A 21 -14.01 -12.89 6.52
N PHE A 22 -13.70 -11.99 7.45
CA PHE A 22 -13.65 -10.57 7.13
C PHE A 22 -12.29 -10.29 6.49
N ALA A 23 -12.16 -10.57 5.19
CA ALA A 23 -11.04 -10.01 4.44
C ALA A 23 -11.24 -8.49 4.41
N ASN A 24 -10.38 -7.73 5.09
CA ASN A 24 -10.24 -6.30 4.79
C ASN A 24 -9.86 -6.22 3.31
N GLY A 25 -10.83 -5.88 2.46
CA GLY A 25 -10.61 -5.73 1.03
C GLY A 25 -9.45 -4.76 0.79
N GLU A 26 -8.48 -5.18 -0.02
CA GLU A 26 -7.40 -4.31 -0.46
C GLU A 26 -8.01 -3.09 -1.17
N HIS A 27 -7.55 -1.87 -0.86
CA HIS A 27 -8.03 -0.66 -1.51
C HIS A 27 -7.89 -0.78 -3.04
N ALA A 28 -8.83 -0.25 -3.81
CA ALA A 28 -8.80 -0.37 -5.27
C ALA A 28 -7.61 0.41 -5.88
N LYS A 29 -6.93 -0.16 -6.87
CA LYS A 29 -5.92 0.57 -7.66
C LYS A 29 -6.59 1.54 -8.63
N VAL A 30 -6.02 2.73 -8.78
CA VAL A 30 -6.43 3.74 -9.77
C VAL A 30 -5.38 3.98 -10.86
N GLY A 31 -4.15 3.52 -10.64
CA GLY A 31 -3.06 3.63 -11.60
C GLY A 31 -2.41 5.02 -11.72
N PRO A 32 -1.23 5.09 -12.35
CA PRO A 32 -0.38 6.28 -12.35
C PRO A 32 -0.97 7.45 -13.16
N GLU A 33 -1.81 7.20 -14.16
CA GLU A 33 -2.49 8.26 -14.93
C GLU A 33 -3.43 9.09 -14.07
N ARG A 34 -4.14 8.45 -13.12
CA ARG A 34 -5.00 9.19 -12.19
C ARG A 34 -4.17 10.07 -11.26
N CYS A 35 -3.06 9.54 -10.75
CA CYS A 35 -2.15 10.28 -9.87
C CYS A 35 -1.53 11.49 -10.59
N LYS A 36 -1.13 11.34 -11.86
CA LYS A 36 -0.46 12.36 -12.67
C LYS A 36 -1.26 13.66 -12.82
N MET A 37 -2.60 13.58 -12.83
CA MET A 37 -3.45 14.77 -12.98
C MET A 37 -3.20 15.82 -11.90
N CYS A 38 -2.77 15.41 -10.70
CA CYS A 38 -2.44 16.31 -9.59
C CYS A 38 -0.96 16.27 -9.19
N HIS A 39 -0.28 15.13 -9.39
CA HIS A 39 1.13 14.91 -9.02
C HIS A 39 2.06 14.84 -10.24
N SER A 40 1.90 15.78 -11.17
CA SER A 40 2.64 15.79 -12.44
C SER A 40 4.16 15.87 -12.25
N ILE A 41 4.64 16.60 -11.23
CA ILE A 41 6.08 16.72 -10.93
C ILE A 41 6.64 15.37 -10.47
N GLN A 42 5.95 14.69 -9.56
CA GLN A 42 6.33 13.37 -9.06
C GLN A 42 6.28 12.33 -10.20
N TYR A 43 5.22 12.36 -11.00
CA TYR A 43 5.06 11.49 -12.16
C TYR A 43 6.23 11.65 -13.14
N ASN A 44 6.57 12.90 -13.50
CA ASN A 44 7.69 13.20 -14.40
C ASN A 44 9.05 12.77 -13.85
N SER A 45 9.20 12.72 -12.52
CA SER A 45 10.39 12.13 -11.89
C SER A 45 10.37 10.60 -11.96
N TRP A 46 9.22 9.97 -11.74
CA TRP A 46 9.07 8.52 -11.72
C TRP A 46 9.29 7.90 -13.10
N VAL A 47 8.71 8.45 -14.16
CA VAL A 47 8.84 7.92 -15.54
C VAL A 47 10.29 7.86 -16.04
N LYS A 48 11.18 8.67 -15.46
CA LYS A 48 12.62 8.68 -15.78
C LYS A 48 13.43 7.66 -14.99
N SER A 49 12.80 6.96 -14.03
CA SER A 49 13.45 5.98 -13.17
C SER A 49 13.30 4.55 -13.72
N LYS A 50 14.15 3.64 -13.24
CA LYS A 50 14.01 2.20 -13.53
C LYS A 50 12.76 1.57 -12.91
N HIS A 51 12.11 2.22 -11.94
CA HIS A 51 10.86 1.71 -11.37
C HIS A 51 9.71 1.76 -12.37
N ALA A 52 9.71 2.73 -13.28
CA ALA A 52 8.67 2.82 -14.31
C ALA A 52 8.68 1.65 -15.32
N THR A 53 9.78 0.89 -15.40
CA THR A 53 9.88 -0.30 -16.25
C THR A 53 9.51 -1.59 -15.51
N VAL A 54 9.12 -1.50 -14.24
CA VAL A 54 8.73 -2.64 -13.40
C VAL A 54 7.25 -2.52 -13.08
N ALA A 55 6.43 -3.43 -13.61
CA ALA A 55 4.97 -3.33 -13.61
C ALA A 55 4.31 -3.08 -12.23
N LYS A 56 4.95 -3.53 -11.14
CA LYS A 56 4.43 -3.35 -9.76
C LYS A 56 5.01 -2.15 -9.00
N LEU A 57 5.91 -1.38 -9.59
CA LEU A 57 6.58 -0.24 -8.95
C LEU A 57 6.13 1.11 -9.53
N ASP A 58 4.81 1.27 -9.62
CA ASP A 58 4.15 2.54 -9.92
C ASP A 58 3.99 3.40 -8.64
N CYS A 59 3.18 4.46 -8.73
CA CYS A 59 2.87 5.32 -7.58
C CYS A 59 2.33 4.52 -6.38
N GLU A 60 1.43 3.58 -6.66
CA GLU A 60 0.71 2.82 -5.66
C GLU A 60 1.52 1.64 -5.10
N GLY A 61 2.46 1.11 -5.88
CA GLY A 61 3.41 0.09 -5.42
C GLY A 61 4.24 0.53 -4.21
N CYS A 62 4.39 1.84 -4.00
CA CYS A 62 5.05 2.42 -2.84
C CYS A 62 4.08 3.11 -1.86
N HIS A 63 3.04 3.78 -2.38
CA HIS A 63 2.15 4.63 -1.58
C HIS A 63 0.82 3.98 -1.19
N GLY A 64 0.61 2.69 -1.48
CA GLY A 64 -0.67 2.02 -1.30
C GLY A 64 -1.62 2.28 -2.47
N ASN A 65 -2.74 1.57 -2.53
CA ASN A 65 -3.69 1.71 -3.63
C ASN A 65 -4.58 2.94 -3.42
N GLY A 66 -4.75 3.75 -4.45
CA GLY A 66 -5.30 5.11 -4.35
C GLY A 66 -6.81 5.23 -4.42
N GLY A 67 -7.55 4.13 -4.51
CA GLY A 67 -9.01 4.10 -4.70
C GLY A 67 -9.78 4.97 -3.72
N ASP A 68 -9.32 5.01 -2.48
CA ASP A 68 -10.03 5.70 -1.39
C ASP A 68 -9.43 7.06 -1.03
N TYR A 69 -8.24 7.40 -1.55
CA TYR A 69 -7.58 8.68 -1.24
C TYR A 69 -7.34 9.59 -2.44
N TRP A 70 -7.64 9.19 -3.69
CA TRP A 70 -7.46 10.06 -4.86
C TRP A 70 -8.46 11.25 -4.88
N HIS A 71 -9.50 11.25 -4.05
CA HIS A 71 -10.43 12.37 -3.98
C HIS A 71 -9.74 13.62 -3.38
N PRO A 72 -9.88 14.81 -4.00
CA PRO A 72 -9.18 16.02 -3.58
C PRO A 72 -9.36 16.41 -2.10
N ASN A 73 -10.52 16.15 -1.51
CA ASN A 73 -10.82 16.41 -0.10
C ASN A 73 -10.13 15.43 0.86
N ILE A 74 -9.68 14.26 0.37
CA ILE A 74 -8.95 13.26 1.13
C ILE A 74 -7.45 13.42 0.91
N MET A 75 -6.93 13.44 -0.32
CA MET A 75 -5.48 13.53 -0.58
C MET A 75 -4.81 14.79 0.00
N LYS A 76 -5.54 15.90 0.12
CA LYS A 76 -5.00 17.16 0.66
C LYS A 76 -4.88 17.14 2.19
N ASP A 77 -5.53 16.18 2.84
CA ASP A 77 -5.54 15.99 4.29
C ASP A 77 -4.76 14.71 4.60
N LEU A 78 -3.50 14.86 5.00
CA LEU A 78 -2.61 13.71 5.19
C LEU A 78 -3.14 12.69 6.20
N PRO A 79 -3.67 13.08 7.38
CA PRO A 79 -4.35 12.15 8.28
C PRO A 79 -5.47 11.36 7.60
N LYS A 80 -6.36 12.02 6.84
CA LYS A 80 -7.45 11.32 6.12
C LYS A 80 -6.91 10.39 5.04
N ALA A 81 -5.92 10.83 4.27
CA ALA A 81 -5.32 10.00 3.23
C ALA A 81 -4.68 8.74 3.84
N LYS A 82 -3.96 8.87 4.96
CA LYS A 82 -3.38 7.72 5.69
C LYS A 82 -4.46 6.78 6.22
N ALA A 83 -5.55 7.33 6.77
CA ALA A 83 -6.69 6.52 7.21
C ALA A 83 -7.38 5.79 6.05
N ALA A 84 -7.33 6.36 4.84
CA ALA A 84 -7.84 5.78 3.60
C ALA A 84 -6.81 4.92 2.85
N GLY A 85 -5.71 4.52 3.48
CA GLY A 85 -4.76 3.53 2.91
C GLY A 85 -3.48 4.10 2.31
N LEU A 86 -3.25 5.42 2.38
CA LEU A 86 -1.98 6.02 1.94
C LEU A 86 -0.82 5.55 2.82
N ILE A 87 0.20 5.02 2.18
CA ILE A 87 1.49 4.69 2.77
C ILE A 87 2.47 5.81 2.47
N LEU A 88 3.14 6.33 3.50
CA LEU A 88 4.33 7.15 3.35
C LEU A 88 5.56 6.27 3.65
N PRO A 89 6.19 5.67 2.62
CA PRO A 89 7.29 4.76 2.84
C PRO A 89 8.50 5.49 3.44
N THR A 90 9.16 4.85 4.39
CA THR A 90 10.43 5.29 4.96
C THR A 90 11.59 4.60 4.24
N LYS A 91 12.83 4.94 4.59
CA LYS A 91 14.03 4.29 4.03
C LYS A 91 14.02 2.76 4.23
N GLU A 92 13.45 2.31 5.35
CA GLU A 92 13.31 0.90 5.69
C GLU A 92 12.40 0.16 4.70
N PHE A 93 11.33 0.82 4.22
CA PHE A 93 10.45 0.24 3.20
C PHE A 93 11.23 -0.12 1.93
N CYS A 94 12.13 0.76 1.51
CA CYS A 94 12.91 0.58 0.29
C CYS A 94 13.92 -0.58 0.39
N SER A 95 14.42 -0.85 1.60
CA SER A 95 15.40 -1.92 1.87
C SER A 95 14.82 -3.33 1.71
N LYS A 96 13.49 -3.44 1.51
CA LYS A 96 12.86 -4.70 1.10
C LYS A 96 13.38 -5.20 -0.25
N CYS A 97 13.69 -4.28 -1.16
CA CYS A 97 14.18 -4.59 -2.50
C CYS A 97 15.62 -4.10 -2.75
N HIS A 98 15.98 -2.93 -2.24
CA HIS A 98 17.31 -2.34 -2.43
C HIS A 98 18.39 -3.05 -1.60
N GLY A 99 19.54 -3.33 -2.21
CA GLY A 99 20.64 -4.08 -1.59
C GLY A 99 20.56 -5.59 -1.79
N LYS A 100 19.62 -6.06 -2.63
CA LYS A 100 19.40 -7.47 -2.97
C LYS A 100 19.24 -7.62 -4.48
N ASN A 101 19.50 -8.82 -5.01
CA ASN A 101 19.20 -9.20 -6.40
C ASN A 101 19.71 -8.19 -7.46
N GLY A 102 20.91 -7.64 -7.26
CA GLY A 102 21.50 -6.66 -8.19
C GLY A 102 20.90 -5.24 -8.12
N VAL A 103 19.97 -4.98 -7.20
CA VAL A 103 19.43 -3.63 -6.96
C VAL A 103 20.38 -2.87 -6.03
N PRO A 104 20.86 -1.66 -6.41
CA PRO A 104 21.73 -0.86 -5.55
C PRO A 104 21.16 -0.68 -4.15
N ALA A 105 22.03 -0.70 -3.12
CA ALA A 105 21.64 -0.48 -1.74
C ALA A 105 20.96 0.89 -1.55
N MET A 106 19.98 0.96 -0.64
CA MET A 106 19.30 2.21 -0.33
C MET A 106 20.16 3.05 0.63
N THR A 107 21.06 3.84 0.05
CA THR A 107 21.86 4.83 0.78
C THR A 107 21.05 6.10 1.07
N ASP A 108 21.47 6.91 2.04
CA ASP A 108 20.83 8.20 2.31
C ASP A 108 20.87 9.14 1.10
N ALA A 109 21.99 9.11 0.36
CA ALA A 109 22.14 9.87 -0.87
C ALA A 109 21.17 9.42 -1.97
N LEU A 110 20.84 8.14 -2.04
CA LEU A 110 19.83 7.63 -2.97
C LEU A 110 18.42 7.98 -2.50
N PHE A 111 18.13 7.83 -1.20
CA PHE A 111 16.84 8.17 -0.61
C PHE A 111 16.50 9.66 -0.78
N ALA A 112 17.48 10.55 -0.63
CA ALA A 112 17.31 11.99 -0.86
C ALA A 112 16.92 12.36 -2.31
N LYS A 113 17.13 11.45 -3.28
CA LYS A 113 16.68 11.65 -4.68
C LYS A 113 15.21 11.28 -4.89
N VAL A 114 14.57 10.59 -3.94
CA VAL A 114 13.16 10.18 -4.05
C VAL A 114 12.25 11.40 -3.96
N HIS A 115 11.60 11.72 -5.07
CA HIS A 115 10.87 12.97 -5.22
C HIS A 115 9.68 13.12 -4.25
N ALA A 116 9.00 12.02 -3.93
CA ALA A 116 7.82 12.03 -3.06
C ALA A 116 8.12 12.44 -1.60
N HIS A 117 9.38 12.39 -1.16
CA HIS A 117 9.79 12.65 0.23
C HIS A 117 10.71 13.85 0.39
N LYS A 118 10.85 14.69 -0.65
CA LYS A 118 11.59 15.94 -0.51
C LYS A 118 10.80 16.87 0.43
N ALA A 119 11.47 17.38 1.46
CA ALA A 119 10.94 18.50 2.23
C ALA A 119 10.65 19.66 1.26
N LYS A 120 9.48 20.28 1.43
CA LYS A 120 9.15 21.53 0.74
C LYS A 120 9.88 22.68 1.39
#